data_AF-A0A497ALD0-F1
#
_entry.id   AF-A0A497ALD0-F1
#
_cell.length_a   1.000
_cell.length_b   1.000
_cell.length_c   1.000
_cell.angle_alpha   90.00
_cell.angle_beta   90.00
_cell.angle_gamma   90.00
#
_symmetry.space_group_name_H-M   'P 1'
#
loop_
_entity.id
_entity.type
_entity.pdbx_description
1 polymer ?
#
loop_
_entity_poly.entity_id
_entity_poly.type
_entity_poly.pdbx_seq_one_letter_code
_entity_poly.pdbx_strand_id
1 'polypeptide(L)'
;MKIALVSPYDFSTPGGVVKHIYYLDKYLREMGNEVKIIAPCSQEDEPLPDHLIKASSIVIGVPLAGSVARISISPLVYRRVKKILEKEQFDIVHIHEPMTPILPLAALRHSKAINVATFHAYRPDSHPIYEYSEPIFKRLGRKLDGRIAVSRAARDHISRYFPGEYRIIPNGVDVEMFGKPTLPVERFADGRPNVLFVGRLEK
;
A
#
# COMPACT_ATOMS: atom_id res chain seq x y z
N MET A 1 5.92 10.56 16.97
CA MET A 1 5.09 9.37 17.22
C MET A 1 5.76 8.15 16.58
N LYS A 2 5.40 6.95 17.01
CA LYS A 2 5.82 5.69 16.39
C LYS A 2 4.74 5.14 15.46
N ILE A 3 5.05 5.04 14.17
CA ILE A 3 4.07 4.77 13.10
C ILE A 3 4.46 3.49 12.36
N ALA A 4 3.52 2.56 12.23
CA ALA A 4 3.65 1.41 11.32
C ALA A 4 3.00 1.73 9.98
N LEU A 5 3.74 1.65 8.88
CA LEU A 5 3.19 1.61 7.53
C LEU A 5 3.10 0.15 7.07
N VAL A 6 1.90 -0.35 6.86
CA VAL A 6 1.65 -1.75 6.51
C VAL A 6 1.40 -1.86 5.02
N SER A 7 2.34 -2.49 4.30
CA SER A 7 2.22 -2.80 2.87
C SER A 7 1.71 -4.23 2.66
N PRO A 8 0.73 -4.47 1.78
CA PRO A 8 0.36 -5.82 1.39
C PRO A 8 1.34 -6.44 0.37
N TYR A 9 2.09 -5.60 -0.33
CA TYR A 9 2.86 -5.99 -1.51
C TYR A 9 4.33 -6.21 -1.17
N ASP A 10 4.94 -7.12 -1.93
CA ASP A 10 6.37 -7.39 -1.93
C ASP A 10 7.19 -6.10 -2.11
N PHE A 11 7.83 -5.68 -1.02
CA PHE A 11 8.55 -4.42 -0.94
C PHE A 11 9.89 -4.44 -1.69
N SER A 12 10.31 -5.61 -2.19
CA SER A 12 11.47 -5.75 -3.08
C SER A 12 11.15 -5.48 -4.55
N THR A 13 9.86 -5.37 -4.92
CA THR A 13 9.46 -5.16 -6.31
C THR A 13 8.86 -3.76 -6.51
N PRO A 14 9.18 -3.06 -7.61
CA PRO A 14 8.55 -1.77 -7.92
C PRO A 14 7.02 -1.87 -8.04
N GLY A 15 6.31 -0.89 -7.47
CA GLY A 15 4.87 -0.78 -7.58
C GLY A 15 4.36 0.57 -7.08
N GLY A 16 3.22 1.03 -7.57
CA GLY A 16 2.68 2.35 -7.21
C GLY A 16 2.43 2.50 -5.70
N VAL A 17 1.85 1.49 -5.06
CA VAL A 17 1.61 1.49 -3.61
C VAL A 17 2.92 1.35 -2.82
N VAL A 18 3.85 0.51 -3.26
CA VAL A 18 5.19 0.39 -2.63
C VAL A 18 5.91 1.73 -2.68
N LYS A 19 5.92 2.41 -3.84
CA LYS A 19 6.51 3.74 -4.02
C LYS A 19 5.81 4.78 -3.15
N HIS A 20 4.48 4.78 -3.10
CA HIS A 20 3.72 5.66 -2.22
C HIS A 20 4.14 5.49 -0.75
N ILE A 21 4.20 4.25 -0.26
CA ILE A 21 4.60 3.94 1.13
C ILE A 21 6.04 4.36 1.39
N TYR A 22 6.96 4.12 0.45
CA TYR A 22 8.36 4.53 0.55
C TYR A 22 8.52 6.05 0.74
N TYR A 23 7.84 6.86 -0.08
CA TYR A 23 7.91 8.32 0.10
C TYR A 23 7.17 8.79 1.35
N LEU A 24 6.04 8.17 1.68
CA LEU A 24 5.31 8.49 2.91
C LEU A 24 6.18 8.22 4.15
N ASP A 25 6.86 7.09 4.21
CA ASP A 25 7.86 6.78 5.25
C ASP A 25 8.93 7.86 5.34
N LYS A 26 9.57 8.19 4.20
CA LYS A 26 10.62 9.21 4.13
C LYS A 26 10.14 10.54 4.72
N TYR A 27 9.03 11.08 4.24
CA TYR A 27 8.54 12.38 4.69
C TYR A 27 8.04 12.36 6.14
N LEU A 28 7.39 11.28 6.60
CA LEU A 28 6.99 11.16 8.01
C LEU A 28 8.21 11.12 8.94
N ARG A 29 9.30 10.48 8.54
CA ARG A 29 10.57 10.50 9.28
C ARG A 29 11.23 11.88 9.28
N GLU A 30 11.22 12.59 8.15
CA GLU A 30 11.70 13.98 8.06
C GLU A 30 10.91 14.93 8.98
N MET A 31 9.63 14.62 9.23
CA MET A 31 8.79 15.32 10.23
C MET A 31 9.07 14.91 11.69
N GLY A 32 10.09 14.09 11.95
CA GLY A 32 10.50 13.67 13.30
C GLY A 32 9.74 12.47 13.88
N ASN A 33 9.06 11.67 13.04
CA ASN A 33 8.41 10.43 13.51
C ASN A 33 9.34 9.22 13.42
N GLU A 34 9.15 8.27 14.33
CA GLU A 34 9.75 6.94 14.22
C GLU A 34 8.82 6.10 13.34
N VAL A 35 9.26 5.75 12.12
CA VAL A 35 8.43 5.00 11.17
C VAL A 35 9.04 3.62 10.94
N LYS A 36 8.18 2.59 10.92
CA LYS A 36 8.54 1.24 10.48
C LYS A 36 7.60 0.77 9.38
N ILE A 37 8.14 0.24 8.30
CA ILE A 37 7.38 -0.41 7.23
C ILE A 37 7.27 -1.90 7.56
N ILE A 38 6.07 -2.46 7.53
CA ILE A 38 5.82 -3.90 7.70
C ILE A 38 5.31 -4.45 6.38
N ALA A 39 6.07 -5.33 5.73
CA ALA A 39 5.76 -5.80 4.38
C ALA A 39 6.29 -7.22 4.12
N PRO A 40 5.72 -7.97 3.14
CA PRO A 40 6.44 -9.06 2.50
C PRO A 40 7.66 -8.51 1.76
N CYS A 41 8.72 -9.29 1.69
CA CYS A 41 9.94 -8.90 0.98
C CYS A 41 10.63 -10.18 0.52
N SER A 42 10.61 -10.44 -0.79
CA SER A 42 11.15 -11.69 -1.36
C SER A 42 12.67 -11.72 -1.49
N GLN A 43 13.35 -10.57 -1.38
CA GLN A 43 14.81 -10.52 -1.47
C GLN A 43 15.46 -11.10 -0.22
N GLU A 44 16.39 -12.03 -0.38
CA GLU A 44 17.03 -12.76 0.73
C GLU A 44 18.39 -12.18 1.15
N ASP A 45 19.10 -11.51 0.23
CA ASP A 45 20.56 -11.35 0.32
C ASP A 45 21.09 -9.93 0.62
N GLU A 46 20.24 -8.93 0.83
CA GLU A 46 20.69 -7.58 1.20
C GLU A 46 20.22 -7.20 2.61
N PRO A 47 21.06 -6.46 3.37
CA PRO A 47 20.62 -5.89 4.63
C PRO A 47 19.46 -4.95 4.33
N LEU A 48 18.27 -5.31 4.84
CA LEU A 48 17.11 -4.44 4.75
C LEU A 48 17.37 -3.17 5.55
N PRO A 49 16.83 -2.01 5.12
CA PRO A 49 16.87 -0.81 5.93
C PRO A 49 16.32 -1.08 7.33
N ASP A 50 16.89 -0.47 8.38
CA ASP A 50 16.48 -0.71 9.78
C ASP A 50 14.99 -0.39 10.06
N HIS A 51 14.39 0.43 9.22
CA HIS A 51 12.98 0.79 9.29
C HIS A 51 12.05 -0.18 8.54
N LEU A 52 12.57 -1.19 7.83
CA LEU A 52 11.78 -2.20 7.13
C LEU A 52 11.77 -3.53 7.90
N ILE A 53 10.59 -3.90 8.41
CA ILE A 53 10.34 -5.17 9.08
C ILE A 53 9.78 -6.16 8.07
N LYS A 54 10.60 -7.14 7.68
CA LYS A 54 10.17 -8.27 6.83
C LYS A 54 9.14 -9.12 7.57
N ALA A 55 7.89 -9.09 7.11
CA ALA A 55 6.79 -9.90 7.62
C ALA A 55 6.75 -11.30 7.00
N SER A 56 7.31 -11.47 5.79
CA SER A 56 7.41 -12.74 5.09
C SER A 56 8.43 -12.67 3.96
N SER A 57 9.18 -13.76 3.73
CA SER A 57 9.97 -13.96 2.51
C SER A 57 9.17 -14.65 1.40
N ILE A 58 8.04 -15.29 1.76
CA ILE A 58 7.25 -16.10 0.82
C ILE A 58 6.24 -15.18 0.14
N VAL A 59 6.47 -14.92 -1.14
CA VAL A 59 5.65 -14.05 -1.99
C VAL A 59 5.16 -14.85 -3.19
N ILE A 60 3.89 -14.67 -3.55
CA ILE A 60 3.30 -15.23 -4.76
C ILE A 60 2.74 -14.10 -5.64
N GLY A 61 2.77 -14.31 -6.95
CA GLY A 61 2.08 -13.45 -7.90
C GLY A 61 0.62 -13.86 -8.05
N VAL A 62 -0.31 -12.94 -7.81
CA VAL A 62 -1.74 -13.13 -7.98
C VAL A 62 -2.24 -12.20 -9.08
N PRO A 63 -2.77 -12.72 -10.19
CA PRO A 63 -3.41 -11.88 -11.20
C PRO A 63 -4.56 -11.07 -10.58
N LEU A 64 -4.51 -9.76 -10.69
CA LEU A 64 -5.44 -8.84 -10.05
C LEU A 64 -5.53 -7.53 -10.82
N ALA A 65 -6.74 -7.18 -11.29
CA ALA A 65 -7.05 -5.91 -11.95
C ALA A 65 -6.10 -5.57 -13.13
N GLY A 66 -5.94 -6.51 -14.06
CA GLY A 66 -5.07 -6.33 -15.24
C GLY A 66 -3.57 -6.32 -14.92
N SER A 67 -3.18 -6.81 -13.74
CA SER A 67 -1.79 -6.82 -13.27
C SER A 67 -1.47 -8.07 -12.46
N VAL A 68 -0.20 -8.23 -12.05
CA VAL A 68 0.22 -9.25 -11.08
C VAL A 68 0.53 -8.58 -9.73
N ALA A 69 -0.34 -8.78 -8.75
CA ALA A 69 -0.09 -8.38 -7.37
C ALA A 69 0.82 -9.39 -6.67
N ARG A 70 1.99 -8.95 -6.21
CA ARG A 70 2.93 -9.79 -5.45
C ARG A 70 2.66 -9.67 -3.96
N ILE A 71 2.05 -10.68 -3.36
CA ILE A 71 1.58 -10.66 -1.95
C ILE A 71 2.05 -11.90 -1.18
N SER A 72 1.98 -11.86 0.15
CA SER A 72 2.18 -13.05 0.98
C SER A 72 0.85 -13.63 1.49
N ILE A 73 0.62 -14.89 1.19
CA ILE A 73 -0.51 -15.68 1.69
C ILE A 73 -0.11 -16.68 2.78
N SER A 74 1.13 -16.59 3.30
CA SER A 74 1.60 -17.50 4.33
C SER A 74 0.83 -17.30 5.64
N PRO A 75 0.20 -18.34 6.22
CA PRO A 75 -0.51 -18.23 7.50
C PRO A 75 0.40 -17.81 8.67
N LEU A 76 1.71 -18.07 8.55
CA LEU A 76 2.71 -17.67 9.56
C LEU A 76 2.77 -16.14 9.73
N VAL A 77 2.42 -15.39 8.69
CA VAL A 77 2.33 -13.92 8.72
C VAL A 77 1.38 -13.46 9.81
N TYR A 78 0.26 -14.15 10.04
CA TYR A 78 -0.71 -13.78 11.06
C TYR A 78 -0.07 -13.71 12.46
N ARG A 79 0.63 -14.77 12.88
CA ARG A 79 1.31 -14.82 14.19
C ARG A 79 2.50 -13.88 14.24
N ARG A 80 3.22 -13.71 13.14
CA ARG A 80 4.39 -12.82 13.06
C ARG A 80 4.00 -11.36 13.20
N VAL A 81 2.96 -10.91 12.48
CA VAL A 81 2.42 -9.55 12.59
C VAL A 81 1.95 -9.27 14.02
N LYS A 82 1.26 -10.21 14.68
CA LYS A 82 0.89 -10.08 16.09
C LYS A 82 2.12 -9.78 16.97
N LYS A 83 3.19 -10.58 16.85
CA LYS A 83 4.42 -10.41 17.63
C LYS A 83 5.11 -9.07 17.34
N ILE A 84 5.12 -8.64 16.07
CA ILE A 84 5.70 -7.34 15.67
C ILE A 84 4.93 -6.21 16.36
N LEU A 85 3.60 -6.20 16.27
CA LEU A 85 2.78 -5.16 16.89
C LEU A 85 2.90 -5.14 18.43
N GLU A 86 2.95 -6.31 19.07
CA GLU A 86 3.15 -6.44 20.52
C GLU A 86 4.54 -5.97 20.97
N LYS A 87 5.58 -6.20 20.17
CA LYS A 87 6.94 -5.76 20.48
C LYS A 87 7.13 -4.26 20.27
N GLU A 88 6.65 -3.74 19.14
CA GLU A 88 6.99 -2.39 18.70
C GLU A 88 6.13 -1.30 19.35
N GLN A 89 4.91 -1.62 19.82
CA GLN A 89 4.00 -0.70 20.51
C GLN A 89 3.78 0.62 19.73
N PHE A 90 3.27 0.52 18.50
CA PHE A 90 3.00 1.68 17.65
C PHE A 90 1.86 2.57 18.21
N ASP A 91 2.00 3.89 18.03
CA ASP A 91 0.93 4.86 18.28
C ASP A 91 -0.13 4.82 17.16
N ILE A 92 0.34 4.64 15.92
CA ILE A 92 -0.48 4.60 14.70
C ILE A 92 -0.10 3.38 13.86
N VAL A 93 -1.10 2.64 13.39
CA VAL A 93 -0.95 1.60 12.37
C VAL A 93 -1.69 2.04 11.12
N HIS A 94 -0.94 2.45 10.09
CA HIS A 94 -1.46 2.92 8.82
C HIS A 94 -1.37 1.79 7.78
N ILE A 95 -2.53 1.29 7.37
CA ILE A 95 -2.70 0.09 6.55
C ILE A 95 -3.01 0.48 5.11
N HIS A 96 -2.22 0.01 4.16
CA HIS A 96 -2.48 0.22 2.74
C HIS A 96 -3.21 -0.99 2.18
N GLU A 97 -4.28 -0.76 1.41
CA GLU A 97 -5.09 -1.81 0.77
C GLU A 97 -5.55 -2.89 1.78
N PRO A 98 -6.31 -2.51 2.83
CA PRO A 98 -6.63 -3.38 3.97
C PRO A 98 -7.43 -4.64 3.61
N MET A 99 -7.99 -4.71 2.42
CA MET A 99 -8.71 -5.88 1.92
C MET A 99 -7.78 -7.00 1.44
N THR A 100 -6.50 -6.70 1.22
CA THR A 100 -5.55 -7.68 0.69
C THR A 100 -5.17 -8.68 1.79
N PRO A 101 -5.31 -10.00 1.56
CA PRO A 101 -4.86 -11.00 2.51
C PRO A 101 -3.33 -11.23 2.41
N ILE A 102 -2.68 -11.77 3.43
CA ILE A 102 -3.15 -11.94 4.82
C ILE A 102 -2.71 -10.75 5.69
N LEU A 103 -1.62 -10.10 5.32
CA LEU A 103 -0.86 -9.20 6.18
C LEU A 103 -1.69 -7.97 6.66
N PRO A 104 -2.31 -7.15 5.79
CA PRO A 104 -3.18 -6.05 6.24
C PRO A 104 -4.31 -6.47 7.19
N LEU A 105 -4.98 -7.59 6.89
CA LEU A 105 -6.06 -8.12 7.74
C LEU A 105 -5.53 -8.55 9.12
N ALA A 106 -4.36 -9.18 9.16
CA ALA A 106 -3.69 -9.54 10.41
C ALA A 106 -3.29 -8.30 11.21
N ALA A 107 -2.76 -7.27 10.54
CA ALA A 107 -2.36 -6.02 11.19
C ALA A 107 -3.58 -5.32 11.81
N LEU A 108 -4.66 -5.15 11.04
CA LEU A 108 -5.90 -4.54 11.54
C LEU A 108 -6.52 -5.35 12.68
N ARG A 109 -6.49 -6.68 12.57
CA ARG A 109 -7.03 -7.57 13.61
C ARG A 109 -6.26 -7.44 14.92
N HIS A 110 -4.93 -7.43 14.89
CA HIS A 110 -4.08 -7.46 16.07
C HIS A 110 -3.71 -6.10 16.64
N SER A 111 -3.82 -5.02 15.85
CA SER A 111 -3.51 -3.67 16.32
C SER A 111 -4.39 -3.26 17.51
N LYS A 112 -3.76 -2.55 18.45
CA LYS A 112 -4.41 -1.84 19.57
C LYS A 112 -4.19 -0.31 19.46
N ALA A 113 -3.53 0.12 18.40
CA ALA A 113 -3.20 1.52 18.11
C ALA A 113 -4.35 2.21 17.36
N ILE A 114 -4.18 3.51 17.09
CA ILE A 114 -5.03 4.24 16.14
C ILE A 114 -4.81 3.63 14.74
N ASN A 115 -5.87 3.16 14.11
CA ASN A 115 -5.80 2.51 12.80
C ASN A 115 -6.31 3.43 11.70
N VAL A 116 -5.45 3.73 10.75
CA VAL A 116 -5.79 4.46 9.53
C VAL A 116 -5.65 3.50 8.36
N ALA A 117 -6.55 3.54 7.38
CA ALA A 117 -6.36 2.80 6.13
C ALA A 117 -6.39 3.68 4.89
N THR A 118 -5.49 3.43 3.94
CA THR A 118 -5.52 4.04 2.60
C THR A 118 -5.93 3.01 1.55
N PHE A 119 -6.92 3.37 0.74
CA PHE A 119 -7.44 2.59 -0.37
C PHE A 119 -7.03 3.27 -1.69
N HIS A 120 -6.25 2.55 -2.50
CA HIS A 120 -5.65 2.96 -3.77
C HIS A 120 -6.43 2.41 -4.97
N ALA A 121 -7.05 1.23 -4.83
CA ALA A 121 -7.69 0.55 -5.94
C ALA A 121 -9.03 1.16 -6.35
N TYR A 122 -9.20 1.33 -7.66
CA TYR A 122 -10.48 1.44 -8.35
C TYR A 122 -10.64 0.21 -9.25
N ARG A 123 -11.82 -0.41 -9.27
CA ARG A 123 -12.15 -1.46 -10.23
C ARG A 123 -13.52 -1.21 -10.85
N PRO A 124 -13.66 -1.37 -12.18
CA PRO A 124 -14.96 -1.36 -12.83
C PRO A 124 -15.80 -2.57 -12.39
N ASP A 125 -15.15 -3.73 -12.25
CA ASP A 125 -15.82 -5.01 -12.02
C ASP A 125 -15.74 -5.47 -10.55
N SER A 126 -16.87 -5.96 -10.04
CA SER A 126 -16.98 -6.60 -8.74
C SER A 126 -16.41 -8.02 -8.80
N HIS A 127 -15.36 -8.31 -8.03
CA HIS A 127 -14.84 -9.68 -7.90
C HIS A 127 -15.58 -10.43 -6.78
N PRO A 128 -16.11 -11.66 -7.00
CA PRO A 128 -16.92 -12.38 -6.02
C PRO A 128 -16.27 -12.52 -4.64
N ILE A 129 -14.94 -12.60 -4.61
CA ILE A 129 -14.15 -12.68 -3.36
C ILE A 129 -14.44 -11.51 -2.39
N TYR A 130 -14.79 -10.34 -2.92
CA TYR A 130 -15.12 -9.18 -2.10
C TYR A 130 -16.49 -9.31 -1.44
N GLU A 131 -17.45 -9.89 -2.14
CA GLU A 131 -18.80 -10.15 -1.63
C GLU A 131 -18.77 -11.23 -0.54
N TYR A 132 -18.06 -12.34 -0.79
CA TYR A 132 -17.93 -13.41 0.20
C TYR A 132 -17.12 -13.00 1.45
N SER A 133 -16.24 -12.01 1.32
CA SER A 133 -15.41 -11.51 2.43
C SER A 133 -16.02 -10.31 3.15
N GLU A 134 -17.20 -9.83 2.74
CA GLU A 134 -17.88 -8.67 3.30
C GLU A 134 -18.07 -8.74 4.83
N PRO A 135 -18.46 -9.88 5.45
CA PRO A 135 -18.60 -9.97 6.91
C PRO A 135 -17.28 -9.74 7.65
N ILE A 136 -16.17 -10.22 7.08
CA ILE A 136 -14.82 -10.05 7.64
C ILE A 136 -14.44 -8.57 7.57
N PHE A 137 -14.67 -7.93 6.42
CA PHE A 137 -14.37 -6.52 6.22
C PHE A 137 -15.21 -5.61 7.11
N LYS A 138 -16.52 -5.86 7.24
CA LYS A 138 -17.39 -5.13 8.18
C LYS A 138 -16.90 -5.24 9.62
N ARG A 139 -16.50 -6.44 10.06
CA ARG A 139 -16.01 -6.65 11.43
C ARG A 139 -14.69 -5.94 11.68
N LEU A 140 -13.72 -6.09 10.79
CA LEU A 140 -12.41 -5.47 10.94
C LEU A 140 -12.45 -3.96 10.71
N GLY A 141 -13.34 -3.48 9.84
CA GLY A 141 -13.52 -2.06 9.58
C GLY A 141 -13.99 -1.24 10.75
N ARG A 142 -14.66 -1.85 11.73
CA ARG A 142 -14.99 -1.17 13.00
C ARG A 142 -13.75 -0.76 13.80
N LYS A 143 -12.59 -1.33 13.50
CA LYS A 143 -11.31 -0.96 14.13
C LYS A 143 -10.63 0.23 13.45
N LEU A 144 -11.11 0.69 12.30
CA LEU A 144 -10.53 1.84 11.62
C LEU A 144 -11.07 3.14 12.19
N ASP A 145 -10.15 3.93 12.73
CA ASP A 145 -10.36 5.30 13.21
C ASP A 145 -10.30 6.30 12.05
N GLY A 146 -9.53 6.00 10.99
CA GLY A 146 -9.41 6.83 9.80
C GLY A 146 -9.48 6.03 8.50
N ARG A 147 -10.14 6.59 7.47
CA ARG A 147 -10.21 6.03 6.12
C ARG A 147 -9.81 7.08 5.10
N ILE A 148 -8.85 6.73 4.26
CA ILE A 148 -8.32 7.57 3.20
C ILE A 148 -8.61 6.89 1.86
N ALA A 149 -9.22 7.61 0.93
CA ALA A 149 -9.29 7.20 -0.47
C ALA A 149 -8.39 8.13 -1.29
N VAL A 150 -7.62 7.57 -2.24
CA VAL A 150 -6.72 8.38 -3.07
C VAL A 150 -7.44 9.20 -4.15
N SER A 151 -8.73 8.93 -4.38
CA SER A 151 -9.57 9.65 -5.33
C SER A 151 -11.06 9.45 -5.03
N ARG A 152 -11.93 10.25 -5.65
CA ARG A 152 -13.39 10.02 -5.61
C ARG A 152 -13.75 8.65 -6.19
N ALA A 153 -13.12 8.25 -7.29
CA ALA A 153 -13.35 6.94 -7.91
C ALA A 153 -12.97 5.78 -6.97
N ALA A 154 -11.83 5.87 -6.29
CA ALA A 154 -11.43 4.86 -5.30
C ALA A 154 -12.43 4.80 -4.13
N ARG A 155 -12.88 5.96 -3.63
CA ARG A 155 -13.93 6.05 -2.59
C ARG A 155 -15.22 5.35 -3.04
N ASP A 156 -15.72 5.70 -4.21
CA ASP A 156 -17.03 5.23 -4.71
C ASP A 156 -17.05 3.72 -5.00
N HIS A 157 -15.88 3.19 -5.37
CA HIS A 157 -15.68 1.76 -5.50
C HIS A 157 -15.66 1.07 -4.13
N ILE A 158 -14.81 1.55 -3.21
CA ILE A 158 -14.56 0.86 -1.95
C ILE A 158 -15.71 0.97 -0.95
N SER A 159 -16.45 2.08 -0.93
CA SER A 159 -17.51 2.33 0.04
C SER A 159 -18.64 1.30 -0.03
N ARG A 160 -18.76 0.58 -1.16
CA ARG A 160 -19.70 -0.54 -1.36
C ARG A 160 -19.36 -1.74 -0.49
N TYR A 161 -18.06 -2.01 -0.29
CA TYR A 161 -17.57 -3.17 0.47
C TYR A 161 -17.13 -2.79 1.88
N PHE A 162 -16.74 -1.53 2.07
CA PHE A 162 -16.18 -1.00 3.29
C PHE A 162 -16.85 0.33 3.63
N PRO A 163 -18.11 0.30 4.12
CA PRO A 163 -18.84 1.53 4.39
C PRO A 163 -18.16 2.35 5.49
N GLY A 164 -18.21 3.67 5.35
CA GLY A 164 -17.68 4.62 6.32
C GLY A 164 -17.45 5.99 5.70
N GLU A 165 -17.00 6.93 6.52
CA GLU A 165 -16.60 8.25 6.06
C GLU A 165 -15.15 8.23 5.60
N TYR A 166 -14.92 8.74 4.39
CA TYR A 166 -13.61 8.75 3.75
C TYR A 166 -13.11 10.18 3.57
N ARG A 167 -11.87 10.42 3.96
CA ARG A 167 -11.13 11.60 3.52
C ARG A 167 -10.46 11.30 2.20
N ILE A 168 -10.65 12.17 1.21
CA ILE A 168 -9.93 12.05 -0.06
C ILE A 168 -8.58 12.75 0.09
N ILE A 169 -7.50 11.99 0.02
CA ILE A 169 -6.12 12.50 0.03
C ILE A 169 -5.41 11.92 -1.19
N PRO A 170 -5.18 12.72 -2.24
CA PRO A 170 -4.51 12.24 -3.45
C PRO A 170 -3.08 11.75 -3.19
N ASN A 171 -2.58 10.92 -4.12
CA ASN A 171 -1.18 10.54 -4.11
C ASN A 171 -0.28 11.77 -4.35
N GLY A 172 0.82 11.84 -3.60
CA GLY A 172 1.85 12.86 -3.80
C GLY A 172 2.76 12.56 -4.98
N VAL A 173 3.37 13.61 -5.51
CA VAL A 173 4.44 13.57 -6.52
C VAL A 173 5.56 14.49 -6.08
N ASP A 174 6.80 14.11 -6.38
CA ASP A 174 7.97 14.95 -6.14
C ASP A 174 8.01 16.09 -7.18
N VAL A 175 7.50 17.25 -6.79
CA VAL A 175 7.42 18.42 -7.68
C VAL A 175 8.79 18.97 -8.06
N GLU A 176 9.81 18.75 -7.23
CA GLU A 176 11.18 19.18 -7.52
C GLU A 176 11.81 18.30 -8.61
N MET A 177 11.51 17.00 -8.57
CA MET A 177 11.95 16.04 -9.59
C MET A 177 11.22 16.25 -10.93
N PHE A 178 9.89 16.44 -10.91
CA PHE A 178 9.08 16.45 -12.13
C PHE A 178 8.72 17.84 -12.66
N GLY A 179 8.92 18.91 -11.88
CA GLY A 179 8.56 20.27 -12.26
C GLY A 179 9.67 21.04 -13.00
N LYS A 180 10.90 20.50 -13.05
CA LYS A 180 12.03 21.17 -13.69
C LYS A 180 12.01 20.91 -15.21
N PRO A 181 12.00 21.95 -16.05
CA PRO A 181 12.11 21.76 -17.50
C PRO A 181 13.39 20.99 -17.85
N THR A 182 13.23 19.93 -18.62
CA THR A 182 14.35 19.16 -19.17
C THR A 182 14.45 19.37 -20.68
N LEU A 183 15.65 19.18 -21.23
CA LEU A 183 15.84 19.25 -22.67
C LEU A 183 15.03 18.13 -23.36
N PRO A 184 14.40 18.40 -24.52
CA PRO A 184 13.80 17.36 -25.33
C PRO A 184 14.81 16.24 -25.62
N VAL A 185 14.34 15.00 -25.69
CA VAL A 185 15.19 13.87 -26.07
C VAL A 185 15.63 14.06 -27.53
N GLU A 186 16.93 14.22 -27.75
CA GLU A 186 17.51 14.63 -29.04
C GLU A 186 17.02 13.82 -30.25
N ARG A 187 16.93 12.49 -30.11
CA ARG A 187 16.44 11.59 -31.18
C ARG A 187 14.99 11.84 -31.61
N PHE A 188 14.21 12.57 -30.81
CA PHE A 188 12.82 12.92 -31.06
C PHE A 188 12.63 14.43 -31.30
N ALA A 189 13.72 15.17 -31.53
CA ALA A 189 13.71 16.59 -31.87
C ALA A 189 13.67 16.81 -33.40
N ASP A 190 12.81 16.08 -34.10
CA ASP A 190 12.68 16.08 -35.57
C ASP A 190 11.54 17.00 -36.09
N GLY A 191 10.96 17.82 -35.21
CA GLY A 191 9.85 18.71 -35.53
C GLY A 191 8.47 18.04 -35.57
N ARG A 192 8.35 16.75 -35.23
CA ARG A 192 7.07 16.03 -35.19
C ARG A 192 6.46 16.02 -33.78
N PRO A 193 5.12 15.87 -33.65
CA PRO A 193 4.48 15.66 -32.36
C PRO A 193 4.94 14.35 -31.71
N ASN A 194 5.39 14.45 -30.45
CA ASN A 194 5.81 13.30 -29.66
C ASN A 194 4.66 12.81 -28.76
N VAL A 195 4.35 11.51 -28.81
CA VAL A 195 3.39 10.86 -27.91
C VAL A 195 4.14 9.94 -26.95
N LEU A 196 4.07 10.24 -25.66
CA LEU A 196 4.69 9.44 -24.60
C LEU A 196 3.63 8.63 -23.85
N PHE A 197 3.83 7.31 -23.78
CA PHE A 197 3.10 6.43 -22.88
C PHE A 197 4.03 5.98 -21.76
N VAL A 198 3.61 6.21 -20.50
CA VAL A 198 4.28 5.67 -19.32
C VAL A 198 3.26 4.85 -18.54
N GLY A 199 3.47 3.55 -18.52
CA GLY A 199 2.60 2.59 -17.84
C GLY A 199 3.24 1.22 -17.86
N ARG A 200 2.70 0.30 -17.07
CA ARG A 200 3.11 -1.10 -17.15
C ARG A 200 2.55 -1.71 -18.43
N LEU A 201 3.37 -2.50 -19.12
CA LEU A 201 2.95 -3.27 -20.29
C LEU A 201 2.21 -4.53 -19.81
N GLU A 202 1.02 -4.33 -19.28
CA GLU A 202 0.13 -5.41 -18.84
C GLU A 202 -1.10 -5.46 -19.76
N LYS A 203 -1.72 -6.64 -19.86
CA LYS A 203 -2.86 -6.92 -20.76
C LYS A 203 -4.20 -6.54 -20.16
#